data_AF-A0A942MKQ1-F1
#
_entry.id   AF-A0A942MKQ1-F1
#
_cell.length_a   1.000
_cell.length_b   1.000
_cell.length_c   1.000
_cell.angle_alpha   90.00
_cell.angle_beta   90.00
_cell.angle_gamma   90.00
#
_symmetry.space_group_name_H-M   'P 1'
#
loop_
_entity.id
_entity.type
_entity.pdbx_description
1 polymer ?
#
loop_
_entity_poly.entity_id
_entity_poly.type
_entity_poly.pdbx_seq_one_letter_code
_entity_poly.pdbx_strand_id
1 'polypeptide(L)'
;MNVNPVGMLMPQGSRLGEIKGNDASPRDFAEALFNAVKDVNHLQLKADELTEKMVLGQIDDVHQVMLAAEKAKLALQLTVQIRNKLVEAYQEVSKMQF
;
A
#
# COMPACT_ATOMS: atom_id res chain seq x y z
N MET A 1 -40.98 31.76 45.38
CA MET A 1 -41.50 31.29 44.07
C MET A 1 -40.58 31.81 43.00
N ASN A 2 -39.73 30.94 42.43
CA ASN A 2 -38.86 31.27 41.31
C ASN A 2 -39.40 30.50 40.10
N VAL A 3 -39.87 31.21 39.08
CA VAL A 3 -40.44 30.63 37.86
C VAL A 3 -39.34 30.51 36.81
N ASN A 4 -38.94 29.28 36.49
CA ASN A 4 -38.07 28.97 35.37
C ASN A 4 -38.91 28.97 34.07
N PRO A 5 -38.49 29.66 33.00
CA PRO A 5 -39.14 29.49 31.70
C PRO A 5 -38.67 28.18 31.07
N VAL A 6 -39.64 27.35 30.68
CA VAL A 6 -39.42 26.10 29.94
C VAL A 6 -38.92 26.46 28.55
N GLY A 7 -37.60 26.36 28.35
CA GLY A 7 -36.96 26.41 27.05
C GLY A 7 -37.26 25.13 26.27
N MET A 8 -37.83 25.31 25.08
CA MET A 8 -38.24 24.26 24.15
C MET A 8 -37.12 23.26 23.85
N LEU A 9 -37.45 21.98 23.96
CA LEU A 9 -36.66 20.86 23.44
C LEU A 9 -36.54 21.00 21.92
N MET A 10 -35.33 21.29 21.44
CA MET A 10 -34.96 21.05 20.04
C MET A 10 -34.64 19.57 19.84
N PRO A 11 -35.07 18.92 18.75
CA PRO A 11 -34.59 17.59 18.39
C PRO A 11 -33.15 17.75 17.91
N GLN A 12 -32.19 17.38 18.74
CA GLN A 12 -30.80 17.30 18.31
C GLN A 12 -30.70 16.11 17.34
N GLY A 13 -30.82 16.42 16.05
CA GLY A 13 -30.50 15.49 14.98
C GLY A 13 -29.11 14.91 15.24
N SER A 14 -29.06 13.59 15.26
CA SER A 14 -27.86 12.78 15.41
C SER A 14 -26.72 13.40 14.61
N ARG A 15 -25.68 13.84 15.32
CA ARG A 15 -24.37 14.15 14.73
C ARG A 15 -23.83 12.83 14.19
N LEU A 16 -24.22 12.48 12.97
CA LEU A 16 -23.57 11.48 12.15
C LEU A 16 -22.08 11.80 12.23
N GLY A 17 -21.32 10.84 12.76
CA GLY A 17 -19.89 10.97 12.97
C GLY A 17 -19.24 11.48 11.70
N GLU A 18 -18.41 12.51 11.86
CA GLU A 18 -17.44 12.91 10.84
C GLU A 18 -16.57 11.68 10.56
N ILE A 19 -16.93 10.92 9.53
CA ILE A 19 -15.96 10.06 8.87
C ILE A 19 -15.00 11.06 8.24
N LYS A 20 -13.89 11.32 8.95
CA LYS A 20 -12.68 11.89 8.36
C LYS A 20 -12.33 10.98 7.19
N GLY A 21 -12.78 11.36 6.00
CA GLY A 21 -12.21 10.87 4.76
C GLY A 21 -10.73 11.20 4.85
N ASN A 22 -9.90 10.18 5.03
CA ASN A 22 -8.49 10.34 4.79
C ASN A 22 -8.36 10.53 3.29
N ASP A 23 -8.43 11.79 2.83
CA ASP A 23 -8.13 12.18 1.46
C ASP A 23 -6.68 11.73 1.22
N ALA A 24 -6.54 10.51 0.67
CA ALA A 24 -5.26 9.91 0.38
C ALA A 24 -4.53 10.86 -0.55
N SER A 25 -3.54 11.55 0.00
CA SER A 25 -2.84 12.59 -0.75
C SER A 25 -2.01 11.90 -1.84
N PRO A 26 -1.67 12.57 -2.96
CA PRO A 26 -0.74 12.03 -3.94
C PRO A 26 0.60 11.59 -3.32
N ARG A 27 0.99 12.12 -2.14
CA ARG A 27 2.17 11.65 -1.39
C ARG A 27 1.96 10.26 -0.79
N ASP A 28 0.77 9.96 -0.31
CA ASP A 28 0.44 8.69 0.34
C ASP A 28 0.57 7.54 -0.67
N PHE A 29 0.16 7.78 -1.92
CA PHE A 29 0.36 6.84 -3.01
C PHE A 29 1.85 6.68 -3.39
N ALA A 30 2.59 7.79 -3.51
CA ALA A 30 4.02 7.75 -3.81
C ALA A 30 4.82 7.02 -2.71
N GLU A 31 4.44 7.20 -1.46
CA GLU A 31 5.02 6.51 -0.30
C GLU A 31 4.67 5.02 -0.32
N ALA A 32 3.41 4.67 -0.59
CA ALA A 32 2.99 3.27 -0.74
C ALA A 32 3.74 2.56 -1.88
N LEU A 33 3.91 3.25 -3.02
CA LEU A 33 4.69 2.74 -4.14
C LEU A 33 6.17 2.53 -3.77
N PHE A 34 6.77 3.52 -3.11
CA PHE A 34 8.15 3.44 -2.65
C PHE A 34 8.36 2.27 -1.69
N ASN A 35 7.42 2.08 -0.76
CA ASN A 35 7.42 0.94 0.15
C ASN A 35 7.26 -0.39 -0.60
N ALA A 36 6.36 -0.47 -1.59
CA ALA A 36 6.21 -1.68 -2.40
C ALA A 36 7.50 -2.05 -3.17
N VAL A 37 8.22 -1.05 -3.70
CA VAL A 37 9.53 -1.28 -4.37
C VAL A 37 10.58 -1.79 -3.37
N LYS A 38 10.60 -1.24 -2.15
CA LYS A 38 11.47 -1.75 -1.08
C LYS A 38 11.13 -3.18 -0.69
N ASP A 39 9.85 -3.52 -0.63
CA ASP A 39 9.39 -4.86 -0.29
C ASP A 39 9.83 -5.88 -1.34
N VAL A 40 9.77 -5.52 -2.63
CA VAL A 40 10.28 -6.36 -3.72
C VAL A 40 11.78 -6.60 -3.58
N ASN A 41 12.56 -5.55 -3.26
CA ASN A 41 13.98 -5.71 -2.98
C ASN A 41 14.25 -6.64 -1.79
N HIS A 42 13.45 -6.52 -0.73
CA HIS A 42 13.54 -7.43 0.42
C HIS A 42 13.22 -8.89 0.05
N LEU A 43 12.19 -9.11 -0.77
CA LEU A 43 11.84 -10.46 -1.25
C LEU A 43 12.97 -11.06 -2.10
N GLN A 44 13.60 -10.25 -2.94
CA GLN A 44 14.73 -10.68 -3.75
C GLN A 44 15.94 -11.07 -2.90
N LEU A 45 16.37 -10.21 -1.97
CA LEU A 45 17.47 -10.50 -1.05
C LEU A 45 17.20 -11.74 -0.19
N LYS A 46 15.94 -11.93 0.23
CA LYS A 46 15.55 -13.12 1.00
C LYS A 46 15.61 -14.39 0.15
N ALA A 47 15.21 -14.34 -1.13
CA ALA A 47 15.33 -15.47 -2.03
C ALA A 47 16.80 -15.83 -2.28
N ASP A 48 17.67 -14.82 -2.42
CA ASP A 48 19.11 -15.00 -2.58
C ASP A 48 19.74 -15.64 -1.33
N GLU A 49 19.41 -15.13 -0.14
CA GLU A 49 19.88 -15.68 1.15
C GLU A 49 19.46 -17.16 1.33
N LEU A 50 18.21 -17.48 1.01
CA LEU A 50 17.70 -18.85 1.10
C LEU A 50 18.38 -19.77 0.08
N THR A 51 18.67 -19.26 -1.12
CA THR A 51 19.41 -19.99 -2.15
C THR A 51 20.84 -20.26 -1.69
N GLU A 52 21.52 -19.27 -1.13
CA GLU A 52 22.89 -19.42 -0.61
C GLU A 52 22.95 -20.46 0.50
N LYS A 53 22.05 -20.36 1.49
CA LYS A 53 21.98 -21.33 2.60
C LYS A 53 21.67 -22.74 2.13
N MET A 54 20.85 -22.91 1.10
CA MET A 54 20.57 -24.21 0.50
C MET A 54 21.81 -24.79 -0.20
N VAL A 55 22.55 -23.98 -0.98
CA VAL A 55 23.79 -24.43 -1.65
C VAL A 55 24.87 -24.79 -0.63
N LEU A 56 24.91 -24.11 0.52
CA LEU A 56 25.79 -24.41 1.64
C LEU A 56 25.34 -25.64 2.46
N GLY A 57 24.22 -26.28 2.12
CA GLY A 57 23.68 -27.44 2.85
C GLY A 57 23.12 -27.09 4.22
N GLN A 58 22.83 -25.82 4.50
CA GLN A 58 22.24 -25.35 5.76
C GLN A 58 20.71 -25.44 5.75
N ILE A 59 20.10 -25.70 4.59
CA ILE A 59 18.66 -25.85 4.39
C ILE A 59 18.43 -27.03 3.44
N ASP A 60 17.72 -28.06 3.92
CA ASP A 60 17.32 -29.22 3.10
C ASP A 60 16.00 -28.97 2.36
N ASP A 61 15.26 -27.93 2.75
CA ASP A 61 13.94 -27.61 2.23
C ASP A 61 14.01 -26.73 0.96
N VAL A 62 14.22 -27.39 -0.17
CA VAL A 62 14.23 -26.76 -1.51
C VAL A 62 12.92 -26.02 -1.81
N HIS A 63 11.80 -26.42 -1.20
CA HIS A 63 10.49 -25.81 -1.46
C HIS A 63 10.43 -24.39 -0.93
N GLN A 64 11.08 -24.09 0.19
CA GLN A 64 11.13 -22.72 0.73
C GLN A 64 11.90 -21.77 -0.18
N VAL A 65 13.01 -22.23 -0.76
CA VAL A 65 13.80 -21.45 -1.74
C VAL A 65 12.97 -21.18 -2.99
N MET A 66 12.33 -22.22 -3.54
CA MET A 66 11.46 -22.08 -4.71
C MET A 66 10.28 -21.14 -4.46
N LEU A 67 9.62 -21.24 -3.30
CA LEU A 67 8.52 -20.35 -2.93
C LEU A 67 8.98 -18.91 -2.76
N ALA A 68 10.15 -18.68 -2.15
CA ALA A 68 10.71 -17.34 -2.01
C ALA A 68 11.04 -16.73 -3.37
N ALA A 69 11.67 -17.50 -4.26
CA ALA A 69 11.99 -17.07 -5.62
C ALA A 69 10.72 -16.74 -6.42
N GLU A 70 9.68 -17.57 -6.35
CA GLU A 70 8.42 -17.31 -7.07
C GLU A 70 7.70 -16.06 -6.54
N LYS A 71 7.72 -15.84 -5.21
CA LYS A 71 7.20 -14.61 -4.60
C LYS A 71 7.96 -13.38 -5.09
N ALA A 72 9.29 -13.42 -5.11
CA ALA A 72 10.11 -12.31 -5.59
C ALA A 72 9.82 -12.01 -7.06
N LYS A 73 9.71 -13.05 -7.91
CA LYS A 73 9.37 -12.92 -9.32
C LYS A 73 8.00 -12.30 -9.56
N LEU A 74 6.96 -12.78 -8.87
CA LEU A 74 5.61 -12.24 -8.99
C LEU A 74 5.55 -10.77 -8.52
N ALA A 75 6.18 -10.45 -7.39
CA ALA A 75 6.25 -9.09 -6.87
C ALA A 75 6.97 -8.13 -7.84
N LEU A 76 8.06 -8.59 -8.46
CA LEU A 76 8.78 -7.83 -9.47
C LEU A 76 7.91 -7.58 -10.72
N GLN A 77 7.22 -8.61 -11.22
CA GLN A 77 6.31 -8.47 -12.35
C GLN A 77 5.20 -7.44 -12.08
N LEU A 78 4.58 -7.51 -10.90
CA LEU A 78 3.59 -6.54 -10.47
C LEU A 78 4.16 -5.12 -10.43
N THR A 79 5.37 -4.96 -9.89
CA THR A 79 6.05 -3.65 -9.81
C THR A 79 6.31 -3.05 -11.18
N VAL A 80 6.72 -3.86 -12.16
CA VAL A 80 6.90 -3.42 -13.55
C VAL A 80 5.59 -2.94 -14.15
N GLN A 81 4.48 -3.65 -13.91
CA GLN A 81 3.16 -3.23 -14.38
C GLN A 81 2.74 -1.89 -13.77
N ILE A 82 2.93 -1.72 -12.47
CA ILE A 82 2.64 -0.46 -11.78
C ILE A 82 3.50 0.67 -12.34
N ARG A 83 4.82 0.46 -12.49
CA ARG A 83 5.73 1.44 -13.12
C ARG A 83 5.21 1.88 -14.49
N ASN A 84 4.82 0.93 -15.34
CA ASN A 84 4.30 1.24 -16.68
C ASN A 84 3.04 2.09 -16.61
N LYS A 85 2.08 1.73 -15.75
CA LYS A 85 0.84 2.49 -15.57
C LYS A 85 1.07 3.91 -15.05
N LEU A 86 2.09 4.10 -14.21
CA LEU A 86 2.45 5.44 -13.72
C LEU A 86 3.09 6.30 -14.80
N VAL A 87 3.95 5.72 -15.63
CA VAL A 87 4.51 6.43 -16.79
C VAL A 87 3.41 6.81 -17.78
N GLU A 88 2.48 5.89 -18.07
CA GLU A 88 1.31 6.16 -18.90
C GLU A 88 0.44 7.28 -18.31
N ALA A 89 0.14 7.24 -17.02
CA ALA A 89 -0.66 8.27 -16.35
C ALA A 89 0.01 9.65 -16.40
N TYR A 90 1.33 9.71 -16.19
CA TYR A 90 2.09 10.96 -16.32
C TYR A 90 2.04 11.52 -17.76
N GLN A 91 2.20 10.65 -18.76
CA GLN A 91 2.11 11.02 -20.16
C GLN A 91 0.71 11.54 -20.54
N GLU A 92 -0.35 10.91 -20.02
CA GLU A 92 -1.73 11.33 -20.26
C GLU A 92 -2.02 12.71 -19.66
N VAL A 93 -1.65 12.93 -18.40
CA VAL A 93 -1.79 14.25 -17.75
C VAL A 93 -1.00 15.33 -18.50
N SER A 94 0.19 14.99 -19.00
CA SER A 94 1.00 15.93 -19.79
C SER A 94 0.32 16.28 -21.11
N LYS A 95 -0.32 15.33 -21.79
CA LYS A 95 -1.04 15.57 -23.06
C LYS A 95 -2.33 16.35 -22.87
N MET A 96 -3.01 16.23 -21.72
CA MET A 96 -4.23 16.99 -21.43
C MET A 96 -3.96 18.48 -21.16
N GLN A 97 -2.74 18.88 -20.83
CA GLN A 97 -2.38 20.25 -20.45
C GLN A 97 -1.82 21.10 -21.61
N PHE A 98 -1.70 20.57 -22.83
CA PHE A 98 -1.25 21.28 -24.02
C PHE A 98 -2.33 21.35 -25.11
#